data_AF-A0A936JNJ1-F1
#
_entry.id   AF-A0A936JNJ1-F1
#
_cell.length_a   1.000
_cell.length_b   1.000
_cell.length_c   1.000
_cell.angle_alpha   90.00
_cell.angle_beta   90.00
_cell.angle_gamma   90.00
#
_symmetry.space_group_name_H-M   'P 1'
#
loop_
_entity.id
_entity.type
_entity.pdbx_description
1 polymer ?
#
loop_
_entity_poly.entity_id
_entity_poly.type
_entity_poly.pdbx_seq_one_letter_code
_entity_poly.pdbx_strand_id
1 'polypeptide(L)'
;MTLELLTEILNTADTEIKVNGNFEHTEKLCREVLSALEQHCSVPEHDLLLLHSRALRLLSQSMRRRGKVEESLPIAKEALRIARMAKNDSDEALSQVFLGATYAALSEYPLALKCFNSALLISERSYDTSGIALALGNIGSIYLKLSDFTKAMEYCSRALVYEEELGNNMNIVARLCDIGGINFHLGDNTQALEYFFKAVALCEQFGLKEFAAVNIANIGNVYYELSDYTNALEFSYRALDEYEKLGAKQGVGTSLSNIGLIYLDLHDYPNALQSLTKALAIFDGIGYKYGIVNTSGNIGRVYSDREYEGYDAAKAEAMFLGEIAGFEELGVKDTSFSHKLLAELYEQEERWKEANEHNKKYQKIKEDIINEEAKKQALNFEQLRQAEQREKQLAIERARAHSTEELLHKTLPKSIADRVIRGETRIADHFDSASVLFADVVGFTKISAKMPPATVLGFMNFIFEHFDAIAAKYGCERIKTIGDGYMAVCGAPVMYLDHVERLARMALEMMKDITLPEEIRKHLPAGTLFHLRIGLHCGELTAGLIGTGKLAYDIYGDAVNTASRMESHGEAGKIHVSEEFMQAVVGDRSRPVPTTTNVLFVPFVLFVLPLPRER
;
A
#
# COMPACT_ATOMS: atom_id res chain seq x y z
N MET A 1 0.69 -32.70 -6.33
CA MET A 1 2.08 -32.26 -6.59
C MET A 1 2.68 -31.75 -5.29
N THR A 2 3.99 -31.79 -5.09
CA THR A 2 4.65 -31.23 -3.89
C THR A 2 4.78 -29.71 -4.01
N LEU A 3 4.93 -29.00 -2.88
CA LEU A 3 5.16 -27.56 -2.83
C LEU A 3 6.40 -27.14 -3.64
N GLU A 4 7.47 -27.92 -3.53
CA GLU A 4 8.73 -27.70 -4.25
C GLU A 4 8.51 -27.74 -5.77
N LEU A 5 7.78 -28.75 -6.26
CA LEU A 5 7.50 -28.90 -7.69
C LEU A 5 6.65 -27.74 -8.22
N LEU A 6 5.63 -27.30 -7.47
CA LEU A 6 4.81 -26.15 -7.87
C LEU A 6 5.63 -24.86 -7.90
N THR A 7 6.53 -24.68 -6.93
CA THR A 7 7.43 -23.52 -6.88
C THR A 7 8.40 -23.52 -8.05
N GLU A 8 8.96 -24.68 -8.39
CA GLU A 8 9.86 -24.86 -9.52
C GLU A 8 9.17 -24.50 -10.84
N ILE A 9 7.94 -24.99 -11.06
CA ILE A 9 7.14 -24.64 -12.25
C ILE A 9 6.92 -23.13 -12.35
N LEU A 10 6.64 -22.44 -11.24
CA LEU A 10 6.49 -20.98 -11.24
C LEU A 10 7.82 -20.23 -11.46
N ASN A 11 8.96 -20.80 -11.04
CA ASN A 11 10.28 -20.26 -11.36
C ASN A 11 10.60 -20.42 -12.84
N THR A 12 10.23 -21.56 -13.44
CA THR A 12 10.32 -21.75 -14.89
C THR A 12 9.43 -20.73 -15.61
N ALA A 13 8.18 -20.55 -15.16
CA ALA A 13 7.26 -19.57 -15.73
C ALA A 13 7.80 -18.13 -15.69
N ASP A 14 8.41 -17.72 -14.58
CA ASP A 14 9.05 -16.40 -14.44
C ASP A 14 10.27 -16.25 -15.36
N THR A 15 11.05 -17.31 -15.53
CA THR A 15 12.18 -17.37 -16.47
C THR A 15 11.72 -17.24 -17.91
N GLU A 16 10.64 -17.93 -18.28
CA GLU A 16 10.05 -17.86 -19.62
C GLU A 16 9.58 -16.44 -19.96
N ILE A 17 9.05 -15.69 -18.99
CA ILE A 17 8.68 -14.28 -19.18
C ILE A 17 9.92 -13.40 -19.34
N LYS A 18 10.90 -13.54 -18.44
CA LYS A 18 12.05 -12.61 -18.33
C LYS A 18 13.11 -12.83 -19.40
N VAL A 19 13.34 -14.08 -19.79
CA VAL A 19 14.47 -14.46 -20.65
C VAL A 19 14.00 -14.85 -22.05
N ASN A 20 12.96 -15.68 -22.14
CA ASN A 20 12.56 -16.28 -23.41
C ASN A 20 11.41 -15.54 -24.12
N GLY A 21 10.69 -14.67 -23.40
CA GLY A 21 9.48 -14.00 -23.90
C GLY A 21 8.33 -14.96 -24.27
N ASN A 22 8.33 -16.19 -23.74
CA ASN A 22 7.35 -17.22 -24.12
C ASN A 22 6.09 -17.19 -23.24
N PHE A 23 5.23 -16.20 -23.51
CA PHE A 23 4.02 -15.97 -22.73
C PHE A 23 3.02 -17.14 -22.79
N GLU A 24 2.93 -17.85 -23.92
CA GLU A 24 2.03 -19.00 -24.07
C GLU A 24 2.43 -20.18 -23.19
N HIS A 25 3.74 -20.47 -23.13
CA HIS A 25 4.26 -21.49 -22.25
C HIS A 25 4.02 -21.11 -20.78
N THR A 26 4.29 -19.85 -20.40
CA THR A 26 4.01 -19.37 -19.05
C THR A 26 2.53 -19.54 -18.68
N GLU A 27 1.58 -19.21 -19.56
CA GLU A 27 0.16 -19.40 -19.29
C GLU A 27 -0.18 -20.88 -19.02
N LYS A 28 0.40 -21.79 -19.80
CA LYS A 28 0.19 -23.24 -19.62
C LYS A 28 0.71 -23.69 -18.25
N LEU A 29 1.94 -23.29 -17.89
CA LEU A 29 2.55 -23.62 -16.59
C LEU A 29 1.74 -23.05 -15.42
N CYS A 30 1.26 -21.81 -15.54
CA CYS A 30 0.44 -21.20 -14.48
C CYS A 30 -0.90 -21.93 -14.33
N ARG A 31 -1.57 -22.31 -15.43
CA ARG A 31 -2.83 -23.07 -15.39
C ARG A 31 -2.65 -24.47 -14.81
N GLU A 32 -1.52 -25.12 -15.06
CA GLU A 32 -1.17 -26.40 -14.45
C GLU A 32 -1.04 -26.27 -12.93
N VAL A 33 -0.33 -25.25 -12.45
CA VAL A 33 -0.20 -24.96 -11.02
C VAL A 33 -1.57 -24.67 -10.39
N LEU A 34 -2.40 -23.83 -11.02
CA LEU A 34 -3.74 -23.50 -10.52
C LEU A 34 -4.63 -24.76 -10.41
N SER A 35 -4.64 -25.61 -11.44
CA SER A 35 -5.39 -26.87 -11.41
C SER A 35 -4.88 -27.84 -10.35
N ALA A 36 -3.57 -27.88 -10.11
CA ALA A 36 -2.98 -28.73 -9.07
C ALA A 36 -3.36 -28.25 -7.65
N LEU A 37 -3.40 -26.93 -7.44
CA LEU A 37 -3.82 -26.31 -6.18
C LEU A 37 -5.31 -26.57 -5.89
N GLU A 38 -6.18 -26.61 -6.91
CA GLU A 38 -7.59 -26.97 -6.78
C GLU A 38 -7.81 -28.44 -6.41
N GLN A 39 -6.96 -29.35 -6.91
CA GLN A 39 -7.17 -30.78 -6.79
C GLN A 39 -6.71 -31.39 -5.45
N HIS A 40 -5.66 -30.87 -4.80
CA HIS A 40 -5.18 -31.33 -3.48
C HIS A 40 -4.09 -30.39 -2.94
N CYS A 41 -4.02 -30.16 -1.61
CA CYS A 41 -2.74 -30.25 -0.89
C CYS A 41 -2.86 -30.25 0.65
N SER A 42 -2.21 -31.25 1.24
CA SER A 42 -1.92 -31.45 2.67
C SER A 42 -0.82 -30.50 3.19
N VAL A 43 -0.83 -29.24 2.76
CA VAL A 43 0.19 -28.20 2.98
C VAL A 43 -0.39 -27.12 3.91
N PRO A 44 0.42 -26.39 4.70
CA PRO A 44 -0.06 -25.24 5.45
C PRO A 44 -0.82 -24.26 4.53
N GLU A 45 -2.02 -23.85 4.95
CA GLU A 45 -2.96 -23.03 4.16
C GLU A 45 -2.32 -21.73 3.62
N HIS A 46 -1.34 -21.17 4.34
CA HIS A 46 -0.63 -19.96 3.97
C HIS A 46 0.24 -20.09 2.70
N ASP A 47 1.06 -21.15 2.59
CA ASP A 47 1.99 -21.34 1.46
C ASP A 47 1.23 -21.60 0.15
N LEU A 48 0.08 -22.27 0.24
CA LEU A 48 -0.81 -22.48 -0.90
C LEU A 48 -1.38 -21.17 -1.41
N LEU A 49 -1.78 -20.25 -0.52
CA LEU A 49 -2.27 -18.93 -0.92
C LEU A 49 -1.18 -18.12 -1.64
N LEU A 50 0.07 -18.17 -1.16
CA LEU A 50 1.20 -17.48 -1.80
C LEU A 50 1.52 -18.02 -3.21
N LEU A 51 1.49 -19.35 -3.40
CA LEU A 51 1.67 -19.94 -4.72
C LEU A 51 0.49 -19.62 -5.65
N HIS A 52 -0.73 -19.61 -5.12
CA HIS A 52 -1.93 -19.29 -5.88
C HIS A 52 -1.90 -17.83 -6.37
N SER A 53 -1.68 -16.85 -5.49
CA SER A 53 -1.57 -15.45 -5.89
C SER A 53 -0.43 -15.25 -6.90
N ARG A 54 0.74 -15.86 -6.67
CA ARG A 54 1.89 -15.78 -7.60
C ARG A 54 1.53 -16.34 -8.99
N ALA A 55 0.88 -17.49 -9.07
CA ALA A 55 0.45 -18.08 -10.33
C ALA A 55 -0.54 -17.16 -11.08
N LEU A 56 -1.51 -16.56 -10.38
CA LEU A 56 -2.46 -15.63 -10.97
C LEU A 56 -1.78 -14.33 -11.45
N ARG A 57 -0.78 -13.80 -10.72
CA ARG A 57 0.00 -12.64 -11.14
C ARG A 57 0.74 -12.89 -12.45
N LEU A 58 1.46 -14.02 -12.54
CA LEU A 58 2.21 -14.40 -13.74
C LEU A 58 1.27 -14.67 -14.92
N LEU A 59 0.13 -15.33 -14.68
CA LEU A 59 -0.89 -15.56 -15.70
C LEU A 59 -1.45 -14.24 -16.25
N SER A 60 -1.82 -13.32 -15.36
CA SER A 60 -2.30 -11.99 -15.74
C SER A 60 -1.25 -11.20 -16.54
N GLN A 61 0.02 -11.24 -16.11
CA GLN A 61 1.11 -10.60 -16.82
C GLN A 61 1.25 -11.14 -18.26
N SER A 62 1.27 -12.45 -18.44
CA SER A 62 1.42 -13.08 -19.75
C SER A 62 0.24 -12.78 -20.67
N MET A 63 -0.99 -12.84 -20.16
CA MET A 63 -2.19 -12.49 -20.93
C MET A 63 -2.17 -11.03 -21.39
N ARG A 64 -1.78 -10.11 -20.50
CA ARG A 64 -1.60 -8.69 -20.84
C ARG A 64 -0.54 -8.49 -21.92
N ARG A 65 0.59 -9.20 -21.85
CA ARG A 65 1.66 -9.12 -22.86
C ARG A 65 1.25 -9.68 -24.23
N ARG A 66 0.25 -10.56 -24.28
CA ARG A 66 -0.38 -11.05 -25.52
C ARG A 66 -1.57 -10.21 -25.99
N GLY A 67 -1.85 -9.08 -25.35
CA GLY A 67 -2.93 -8.17 -25.72
C GLY A 67 -4.32 -8.56 -25.18
N LYS A 68 -4.44 -9.62 -24.37
CA LYS A 68 -5.71 -10.04 -23.75
C LYS A 68 -5.96 -9.30 -22.44
N VAL A 69 -6.00 -7.97 -22.50
CA VAL A 69 -5.97 -7.11 -21.32
C VAL A 69 -7.30 -7.15 -20.55
N GLU A 70 -8.45 -7.21 -21.25
CA GLU A 70 -9.75 -7.30 -20.59
C GLU A 70 -9.92 -8.62 -19.83
N GLU A 71 -9.44 -9.73 -20.41
CA GLU A 71 -9.46 -11.05 -19.79
C GLU A 71 -8.48 -11.16 -18.60
N SER A 72 -7.40 -10.38 -18.59
CA SER A 72 -6.42 -10.40 -17.50
C SER A 72 -6.88 -9.65 -16.25
N LEU A 73 -7.80 -8.69 -16.38
CA LEU A 73 -8.32 -7.89 -15.26
C LEU A 73 -8.98 -8.70 -14.14
N PRO A 74 -9.93 -9.63 -14.40
CA PRO A 74 -10.52 -10.44 -13.32
C PRO A 74 -9.46 -11.31 -12.63
N ILE A 75 -8.48 -11.83 -13.38
CA ILE A 75 -7.38 -12.64 -12.85
C ILE A 75 -6.49 -11.80 -11.92
N ALA A 76 -6.15 -10.56 -12.31
CA ALA A 76 -5.38 -9.65 -11.48
C ALA A 76 -6.11 -9.26 -10.18
N LYS A 77 -7.44 -9.06 -10.25
CA LYS A 77 -8.27 -8.78 -9.07
C LYS A 77 -8.29 -9.97 -8.11
N GLU A 78 -8.38 -11.18 -8.66
CA GLU A 78 -8.36 -12.41 -7.87
C GLU A 78 -6.99 -12.63 -7.21
N ALA A 79 -5.89 -12.37 -7.92
CA ALA A 79 -4.54 -12.43 -7.36
C ALA A 79 -4.40 -11.56 -6.10
N LEU A 80 -4.89 -10.31 -6.15
CA LEU A 80 -4.89 -9.40 -5.02
C LEU A 80 -5.78 -9.88 -3.87
N ARG A 81 -6.94 -10.49 -4.17
CA ARG A 81 -7.83 -11.05 -3.15
C ARG A 81 -7.14 -12.18 -2.39
N ILE A 82 -6.48 -13.09 -3.11
CA ILE A 82 -5.73 -14.21 -2.54
C ILE A 82 -4.53 -13.71 -1.72
N ALA A 83 -3.76 -12.74 -2.25
CA ALA A 83 -2.62 -12.17 -1.53
C ALA A 83 -3.01 -11.55 -0.18
N ARG A 84 -4.16 -10.85 -0.13
CA ARG A 84 -4.72 -10.31 1.12
C ARG A 84 -5.13 -11.40 2.11
N MET A 85 -5.65 -12.52 1.63
CA MET A 85 -5.96 -13.67 2.49
C MET A 85 -4.70 -14.29 3.06
N ALA A 86 -3.61 -14.31 2.29
CA ALA A 86 -2.32 -14.79 2.77
C ALA A 86 -1.77 -13.91 3.91
N LYS A 87 -2.16 -12.63 4.01
CA LYS A 87 -1.62 -11.66 4.98
C LYS A 87 -0.10 -11.50 4.84
N ASN A 88 0.39 -11.48 3.61
CA ASN A 88 1.78 -11.22 3.28
C ASN A 88 1.88 -9.87 2.57
N ASP A 89 2.51 -8.90 3.22
CA ASP A 89 2.61 -7.52 2.73
C ASP A 89 3.35 -7.43 1.38
N SER A 90 4.42 -8.21 1.20
CA SER A 90 5.19 -8.21 -0.05
C SER A 90 4.37 -8.77 -1.22
N ASP A 91 3.64 -9.87 -1.00
CA ASP A 91 2.78 -10.45 -2.04
C ASP A 91 1.53 -9.59 -2.33
N GLU A 92 0.99 -8.89 -1.32
CA GLU A 92 -0.07 -7.90 -1.53
C GLU A 92 0.46 -6.72 -2.36
N ALA A 93 1.61 -6.15 -2.02
CA ALA A 93 2.21 -5.04 -2.76
C ALA A 93 2.48 -5.42 -4.22
N LEU A 94 3.09 -6.58 -4.46
CA LEU A 94 3.29 -7.11 -5.82
C LEU A 94 1.95 -7.28 -6.54
N SER A 95 0.94 -7.89 -5.92
CA SER A 95 -0.38 -8.07 -6.53
C SER A 95 -1.04 -6.74 -6.92
N GLN A 96 -0.85 -5.70 -6.11
CA GLN A 96 -1.30 -4.36 -6.44
C GLN A 96 -0.55 -3.77 -7.64
N VAL A 97 0.77 -3.99 -7.75
CA VAL A 97 1.53 -3.58 -8.95
C VAL A 97 0.98 -4.26 -10.20
N PHE A 98 0.74 -5.58 -10.20
CA PHE A 98 0.23 -6.28 -11.38
C PHE A 98 -1.20 -5.84 -11.76
N LEU A 99 -2.06 -5.59 -10.77
CA LEU A 99 -3.38 -5.02 -11.00
C LEU A 99 -3.28 -3.59 -11.58
N GLY A 100 -2.40 -2.76 -11.02
CA GLY A 100 -2.13 -1.41 -11.51
C GLY A 100 -1.64 -1.42 -12.96
N ALA A 101 -0.72 -2.32 -13.29
CA ALA A 101 -0.20 -2.50 -14.64
C ALA A 101 -1.26 -2.99 -15.64
N THR A 102 -2.29 -3.68 -15.16
CA THR A 102 -3.45 -4.08 -15.96
C THR A 102 -4.38 -2.89 -16.22
N TYR A 103 -4.72 -2.11 -15.20
CA TYR A 103 -5.46 -0.85 -15.38
C TYR A 103 -4.72 0.12 -16.31
N ALA A 104 -3.40 0.22 -16.19
CA ALA A 104 -2.57 1.04 -17.06
C ALA A 104 -2.64 0.62 -18.54
N ALA A 105 -2.74 -0.68 -18.81
CA ALA A 105 -2.91 -1.20 -20.16
C ALA A 105 -4.33 -0.95 -20.71
N LEU A 106 -5.34 -0.87 -19.84
CA LEU A 106 -6.71 -0.43 -20.17
C LEU A 106 -6.84 1.11 -20.25
N SER A 107 -5.75 1.86 -20.08
CA SER A 107 -5.76 3.34 -20.00
C SER A 107 -6.56 3.90 -18.81
N GLU A 108 -6.85 3.08 -17.80
CA GLU A 108 -7.53 3.47 -16.55
C GLU A 108 -6.51 4.03 -15.54
N TYR A 109 -5.86 5.14 -15.91
CA TYR A 109 -4.71 5.69 -15.18
C TYR A 109 -4.96 6.04 -13.70
N PRO A 110 -6.11 6.59 -13.30
CA PRO A 110 -6.38 6.85 -11.89
C PRO A 110 -6.47 5.58 -11.04
N LEU A 111 -7.03 4.51 -11.59
CA LEU A 111 -7.08 3.19 -10.93
C LEU A 111 -5.70 2.55 -10.87
N ALA A 112 -4.89 2.72 -11.93
CA ALA A 112 -3.50 2.27 -11.95
C ALA A 112 -2.68 2.96 -10.86
N LEU A 113 -2.73 4.30 -10.79
CA LEU A 113 -2.05 5.10 -9.77
C LEU A 113 -2.50 4.75 -8.35
N LYS A 114 -3.80 4.49 -8.14
CA LYS A 114 -4.30 4.02 -6.85
C LYS A 114 -3.64 2.70 -6.43
N CYS A 115 -3.52 1.75 -7.36
CA CYS A 115 -2.89 0.47 -7.07
C CYS A 115 -1.38 0.64 -6.79
N PHE A 116 -0.68 1.44 -7.59
CA PHE A 116 0.75 1.67 -7.38
C PHE A 116 1.07 2.46 -6.11
N ASN A 117 0.28 3.48 -5.76
CA ASN A 117 0.45 4.22 -4.50
C ASN A 117 0.18 3.35 -3.28
N SER A 118 -0.81 2.47 -3.37
CA SER A 118 -1.09 1.50 -2.30
C SER A 118 0.06 0.48 -2.18
N ALA A 119 0.64 0.03 -3.31
CA ALA A 119 1.81 -0.85 -3.29
C ALA A 119 3.02 -0.14 -2.66
N LEU A 120 3.27 1.11 -3.06
CA LEU A 120 4.33 1.96 -2.51
C LEU A 120 4.19 2.09 -0.99
N LEU A 121 2.99 2.40 -0.49
CA LEU A 121 2.73 2.53 0.95
C LEU A 121 2.99 1.23 1.72
N ILE A 122 2.59 0.09 1.16
CA ILE A 122 2.86 -1.22 1.79
C ILE A 122 4.36 -1.49 1.83
N SER A 123 5.05 -1.30 0.70
CA SER A 123 6.49 -1.51 0.61
C SER A 123 7.31 -0.55 1.50
N GLU A 124 6.88 0.70 1.66
CA GLU A 124 7.49 1.64 2.61
C GLU A 124 7.33 1.17 4.07
N ARG A 125 6.17 0.63 4.44
CA ARG A 125 5.91 0.10 5.78
C ARG A 125 6.69 -1.17 6.08
N SER A 126 6.89 -2.02 5.07
CA SER A 126 7.65 -3.25 5.19
C SER A 126 9.15 -3.08 4.94
N TYR A 127 9.60 -1.84 4.66
CA TYR A 127 10.98 -1.52 4.26
C TYR A 127 11.47 -2.38 3.06
N ASP A 128 10.56 -2.69 2.14
CA ASP A 128 10.86 -3.45 0.92
C ASP A 128 11.34 -2.50 -0.18
N THR A 129 12.65 -2.29 -0.25
CA THR A 129 13.30 -1.42 -1.24
C THR A 129 12.95 -1.81 -2.68
N SER A 130 12.84 -3.11 -2.98
CA SER A 130 12.49 -3.59 -4.33
C SER A 130 11.05 -3.22 -4.69
N GLY A 131 10.12 -3.42 -3.75
CA GLY A 131 8.73 -3.00 -3.92
C GLY A 131 8.57 -1.48 -4.09
N ILE A 132 9.34 -0.68 -3.33
CA ILE A 132 9.36 0.79 -3.46
C ILE A 132 9.82 1.20 -4.86
N ALA A 133 10.96 0.68 -5.32
CA ALA A 133 11.53 1.00 -6.63
C ALA A 133 10.54 0.67 -7.77
N LEU A 134 9.96 -0.54 -7.72
CA LEU A 134 8.98 -1.00 -8.70
C LEU A 134 7.71 -0.15 -8.73
N ALA A 135 7.17 0.23 -7.57
CA ALA A 135 5.98 1.06 -7.48
C ALA A 135 6.23 2.47 -8.03
N LEU A 136 7.32 3.13 -7.61
CA LEU A 136 7.71 4.45 -8.10
C LEU A 136 7.94 4.45 -9.61
N GLY A 137 8.60 3.41 -10.13
CA GLY A 137 8.86 3.31 -11.55
C GLY A 137 7.58 3.20 -12.39
N ASN A 138 6.60 2.44 -11.91
CA ASN A 138 5.29 2.35 -12.54
C ASN A 138 4.51 3.66 -12.44
N ILE A 139 4.55 4.37 -11.30
CA ILE A 139 3.92 5.69 -11.14
C ILE A 139 4.51 6.69 -12.14
N GLY A 140 5.85 6.74 -12.27
CA GLY A 140 6.54 7.58 -13.25
C GLY A 140 6.11 7.28 -14.69
N SER A 141 5.97 6.00 -15.04
CA SER A 141 5.47 5.58 -16.36
C SER A 141 4.03 6.02 -16.64
N ILE A 142 3.16 6.09 -15.62
CA ILE A 142 1.81 6.63 -15.79
C ILE A 142 1.85 8.14 -16.04
N TYR A 143 2.65 8.88 -15.28
CA TYR A 143 2.76 10.32 -15.50
C TYR A 143 3.39 10.67 -16.86
N LEU A 144 4.31 9.84 -17.37
CA LEU A 144 4.78 9.91 -18.75
C LEU A 144 3.62 9.80 -19.76
N LYS A 145 2.74 8.81 -19.59
CA LYS A 145 1.55 8.63 -20.44
C LYS A 145 0.51 9.74 -20.31
N LEU A 146 0.53 10.46 -19.18
CA LEU A 146 -0.30 11.64 -18.94
C LEU A 146 0.36 12.94 -19.43
N SER A 147 1.59 12.88 -19.95
CA SER A 147 2.43 14.02 -20.33
C SER A 147 2.68 15.02 -19.17
N ASP A 148 2.53 14.57 -17.92
CA ASP A 148 2.94 15.33 -16.73
C ASP A 148 4.43 15.10 -16.51
N PHE A 149 5.25 15.74 -17.35
CA PHE A 149 6.70 15.56 -17.36
C PHE A 149 7.35 15.95 -16.03
N THR A 150 6.75 16.88 -15.28
CA THR A 150 7.24 17.29 -13.96
C THR A 150 7.12 16.16 -12.94
N LYS A 151 5.93 15.56 -12.81
CA LYS A 151 5.75 14.41 -11.90
C LYS A 151 6.47 13.17 -12.42
N ALA A 152 6.45 12.93 -13.72
CA ALA A 152 7.19 11.83 -14.33
C ALA A 152 8.68 11.89 -13.96
N MET A 153 9.30 13.07 -14.07
CA MET A 153 10.68 13.29 -13.67
C MET A 153 10.89 12.99 -12.18
N GLU A 154 10.05 13.54 -11.30
CA GLU A 154 10.14 13.30 -9.85
C GLU A 154 10.12 11.80 -9.51
N TYR A 155 9.12 11.06 -10.01
CA TYR A 155 8.96 9.63 -9.71
C TYR A 155 10.05 8.76 -10.37
N CYS A 156 10.45 9.06 -11.61
CA CYS A 156 11.51 8.32 -12.28
C CYS A 156 12.87 8.55 -11.61
N SER A 157 13.20 9.78 -11.20
CA SER A 157 14.44 10.07 -10.47
C SER A 157 14.46 9.41 -9.09
N ARG A 158 13.34 9.41 -8.36
CA ARG A 158 13.23 8.67 -7.09
C ARG A 158 13.40 7.17 -7.28
N ALA A 159 12.75 6.59 -8.30
CA ALA A 159 12.91 5.17 -8.62
C ALA A 159 14.36 4.83 -8.97
N LEU A 160 15.04 5.68 -9.74
CA LEU A 160 16.45 5.49 -10.13
C LEU A 160 17.37 5.32 -8.91
N VAL A 161 17.23 6.17 -7.89
CA VAL A 161 18.03 6.07 -6.66
C VAL A 161 17.88 4.70 -5.99
N TYR A 162 16.64 4.19 -5.87
CA TYR A 162 16.41 2.87 -5.28
C TYR A 162 16.93 1.72 -6.17
N GLU A 163 16.82 1.83 -7.49
CA GLU A 163 17.35 0.81 -8.40
C GLU A 163 18.90 0.78 -8.40
N GLU A 164 19.54 1.94 -8.22
CA GLU A 164 20.99 2.06 -7.99
C GLU A 164 21.42 1.39 -6.69
N GLU A 165 20.67 1.61 -5.59
CA GLU A 165 20.91 0.93 -4.31
C GLU A 165 20.77 -0.60 -4.42
N LEU A 166 19.81 -1.08 -5.21
CA LEU A 166 19.57 -2.50 -5.46
C LEU A 166 20.57 -3.13 -6.44
N GLY A 167 21.32 -2.32 -7.19
CA GLY A 167 22.20 -2.79 -8.26
C GLY A 167 21.44 -3.42 -9.44
N ASN A 168 20.18 -3.06 -9.65
CA ASN A 168 19.33 -3.63 -10.69
C ASN A 168 19.52 -2.91 -12.02
N ASN A 169 20.62 -3.23 -12.70
CA ASN A 169 21.06 -2.52 -13.91
C ASN A 169 20.00 -2.46 -15.03
N MET A 170 19.15 -3.47 -15.16
CA MET A 170 18.05 -3.44 -16.15
C MET A 170 17.08 -2.30 -15.88
N ASN A 171 16.65 -2.14 -14.62
CA ASN A 171 15.71 -1.08 -14.26
C ASN A 171 16.39 0.29 -14.23
N ILE A 172 17.67 0.38 -13.83
CA ILE A 172 18.46 1.62 -13.94
C ILE A 172 18.46 2.10 -15.39
N VAL A 173 18.79 1.23 -16.35
CA VAL A 173 18.75 1.55 -17.79
C VAL A 173 17.36 2.02 -18.22
N ALA A 174 16.31 1.31 -17.81
CA ALA A 174 14.94 1.71 -18.14
C ALA A 174 14.60 3.11 -17.60
N ARG A 175 15.01 3.44 -16.37
CA ARG A 175 14.82 4.78 -15.78
C ARG A 175 15.63 5.85 -16.49
N LEU A 176 16.87 5.57 -16.88
CA LEU A 176 17.68 6.50 -17.66
C LEU A 176 17.04 6.78 -19.03
N CYS A 177 16.52 5.74 -19.69
CA CYS A 177 15.79 5.89 -20.95
C CYS A 177 14.52 6.75 -20.77
N ASP A 178 13.74 6.50 -19.72
CA ASP A 178 12.55 7.29 -19.42
C ASP A 178 12.91 8.78 -19.17
N ILE A 179 13.94 9.05 -18.39
CA ILE A 179 14.41 10.43 -18.12
C ILE A 179 14.96 11.10 -19.39
N GLY A 180 15.69 10.37 -20.24
CA GLY A 180 16.13 10.85 -21.54
C GLY A 180 14.96 11.24 -22.44
N GLY A 181 13.92 10.40 -22.49
CA GLY A 181 12.68 10.67 -23.22
C GLY A 181 11.93 11.91 -22.69
N ILE A 182 11.87 12.10 -21.36
CA ILE A 182 11.28 13.32 -20.77
C ILE A 182 12.00 14.57 -21.25
N ASN A 183 13.34 14.58 -21.18
CA ASN A 183 14.14 15.73 -21.59
C ASN A 183 13.98 16.03 -23.08
N PHE A 184 13.92 15.00 -23.92
CA PHE A 184 13.64 15.14 -25.34
C PHE A 184 12.29 15.82 -25.61
N HIS A 185 11.23 15.38 -24.94
CA HIS A 185 9.91 16.01 -25.06
C HIS A 185 9.86 17.45 -24.52
N LEU A 186 10.70 17.79 -23.55
CA LEU A 186 10.86 19.16 -23.05
C LEU A 186 11.74 20.04 -23.95
N GLY A 187 12.34 19.47 -25.00
CA GLY A 187 13.25 20.16 -25.92
C GLY A 187 14.69 20.31 -25.39
N ASP A 188 15.02 19.72 -24.24
CA ASP A 188 16.39 19.67 -23.73
C ASP A 188 17.15 18.48 -24.35
N ASN A 189 17.49 18.65 -25.63
CA ASN A 189 18.21 17.64 -26.42
C ASN A 189 19.59 17.31 -25.83
N THR A 190 20.21 18.25 -25.10
CA THR A 190 21.53 18.03 -24.48
C THR A 190 21.42 17.04 -23.33
N GLN A 191 20.46 17.24 -22.42
CA GLN A 191 20.22 16.28 -21.34
C GLN A 191 19.70 14.95 -21.87
N ALA A 192 18.83 14.97 -22.89
CA ALA A 192 18.33 13.74 -23.51
C ALA A 192 19.49 12.84 -24.00
N LEU A 193 20.43 13.42 -24.75
CA LEU A 193 21.65 12.71 -25.20
C LEU A 193 22.48 12.20 -24.03
N GLU A 194 22.71 13.03 -23.00
CA GLU A 194 23.48 12.63 -21.82
C GLU A 194 22.89 11.37 -21.16
N TYR A 195 21.58 11.34 -20.93
CA TYR A 195 20.91 10.19 -20.32
C TYR A 195 20.89 8.95 -21.22
N PHE A 196 20.64 9.11 -22.53
CA PHE A 196 20.68 7.98 -23.45
C PHE A 196 22.08 7.40 -23.60
N PHE A 197 23.13 8.23 -23.65
CA PHE A 197 24.52 7.73 -23.68
C PHE A 197 24.89 7.01 -22.39
N LYS A 198 24.48 7.51 -21.23
CA LYS A 198 24.66 6.81 -19.95
C LYS A 198 23.96 5.43 -19.97
N ALA A 199 22.74 5.38 -20.51
CA ALA A 199 21.99 4.12 -20.65
C ALA A 199 22.70 3.13 -21.58
N VAL A 200 23.21 3.58 -22.74
CA VAL A 200 23.97 2.72 -23.68
C VAL A 200 25.24 2.18 -23.03
N ALA A 201 26.04 3.03 -22.38
CA ALA A 201 27.28 2.60 -21.71
C ALA A 201 27.00 1.52 -20.64
N LEU A 202 25.91 1.68 -19.88
CA LEU A 202 25.48 0.69 -18.89
C LEU A 202 25.00 -0.60 -19.55
N CYS A 203 24.29 -0.51 -20.68
CA CYS A 203 23.87 -1.70 -21.44
C CYS A 203 25.07 -2.49 -21.97
N GLU A 204 26.07 -1.80 -22.52
CA GLU A 204 27.30 -2.42 -23.03
C GLU A 204 28.07 -3.13 -21.91
N GLN A 205 28.15 -2.52 -20.73
CA GLN A 205 28.79 -3.10 -19.55
C GLN A 205 28.13 -4.40 -19.09
N PHE A 206 26.79 -4.46 -19.12
CA PHE A 206 26.01 -5.58 -18.56
C PHE A 206 25.41 -6.52 -19.61
N GLY A 207 25.70 -6.31 -20.90
CA GLY A 207 25.20 -7.13 -22.00
C GLY A 207 23.69 -7.01 -22.25
N LEU A 208 23.08 -5.87 -21.92
CA LEU A 208 21.64 -5.59 -22.08
C LEU A 208 21.31 -5.13 -23.50
N LYS A 209 21.50 -6.03 -24.47
CA LYS A 209 21.47 -5.69 -25.91
C LYS A 209 20.16 -5.06 -26.41
N GLU A 210 19.00 -5.54 -25.93
CA GLU A 210 17.70 -5.00 -26.33
C GLU A 210 17.56 -3.53 -25.92
N PHE A 211 17.92 -3.20 -24.68
CA PHE A 211 17.91 -1.83 -24.20
C PHE A 211 18.95 -0.95 -24.89
N ALA A 212 20.12 -1.51 -25.24
CA ALA A 212 21.12 -0.79 -26.03
C ALA A 212 20.54 -0.32 -27.37
N ALA A 213 19.90 -1.24 -28.11
CA ALA A 213 19.32 -0.94 -29.42
C ALA A 213 18.25 0.18 -29.34
N VAL A 214 17.40 0.15 -28.30
CA VAL A 214 16.39 1.20 -28.06
C VAL A 214 17.04 2.57 -27.80
N ASN A 215 18.03 2.63 -26.91
CA ASN A 215 18.68 3.90 -26.58
C ASN A 215 19.52 4.45 -27.73
N ILE A 216 20.19 3.59 -28.52
CA ILE A 216 20.91 3.97 -29.74
C ILE A 216 19.94 4.58 -30.77
N ALA A 217 18.76 3.96 -30.96
CA ALA A 217 17.74 4.50 -31.85
C ALA A 217 17.23 5.87 -31.37
N ASN A 218 17.00 6.02 -30.06
CA ASN A 218 16.59 7.31 -29.48
C ASN A 218 17.65 8.41 -29.69
N ILE A 219 18.94 8.09 -29.54
CA ILE A 219 20.04 9.03 -29.85
C ILE A 219 19.98 9.47 -31.33
N GLY A 220 19.76 8.52 -32.25
CA GLY A 220 19.58 8.83 -33.67
C GLY A 220 18.43 9.80 -33.92
N ASN A 221 17.30 9.62 -33.23
CA ASN A 221 16.15 10.53 -33.32
C ASN A 221 16.47 11.92 -32.76
N VAL A 222 17.22 12.03 -31.66
CA VAL A 222 17.63 13.34 -31.12
C VAL A 222 18.52 14.10 -32.11
N TYR A 223 19.47 13.42 -32.74
CA TYR A 223 20.31 14.04 -33.78
C TYR A 223 19.52 14.42 -35.03
N TYR A 224 18.51 13.63 -35.40
CA TYR A 224 17.58 13.97 -36.47
C TYR A 224 16.83 15.28 -36.18
N GLU A 225 16.27 15.45 -34.98
CA GLU A 225 15.61 16.71 -34.58
C GLU A 225 16.58 17.91 -34.56
N LEU A 226 17.86 17.67 -34.26
CA LEU A 226 18.92 18.69 -34.34
C LEU A 226 19.37 18.97 -35.79
N SER A 227 18.79 18.29 -36.79
CA SER A 227 19.22 18.34 -38.20
C SER A 227 20.68 17.91 -38.43
N ASP A 228 21.28 17.20 -37.47
CA ASP A 228 22.61 16.61 -37.61
C ASP A 228 22.47 15.22 -38.26
N TYR A 229 22.21 15.24 -39.56
CA TYR A 229 21.95 14.02 -40.34
C TYR A 229 23.13 13.05 -40.38
N THR A 230 24.35 13.53 -40.17
CA THR A 230 25.54 12.67 -40.14
C THR A 230 25.49 11.75 -38.91
N ASN A 231 25.31 12.35 -37.73
CA ASN A 231 25.17 11.57 -36.50
C ASN A 231 23.85 10.79 -36.49
N ALA A 232 22.75 11.35 -36.99
CA ALA A 232 21.48 10.64 -37.09
C ALA A 232 21.59 9.34 -37.90
N LEU A 233 22.27 9.36 -39.06
CA LEU A 233 22.55 8.16 -39.85
C LEU A 233 23.46 7.18 -39.10
N GLU A 234 24.55 7.66 -38.50
CA GLU A 234 25.48 6.81 -37.75
C GLU A 234 24.72 5.99 -36.69
N PHE A 235 23.98 6.67 -35.82
CA PHE A 235 23.24 6.01 -34.75
C PHE A 235 22.06 5.17 -35.27
N SER A 236 21.38 5.59 -36.34
CA SER A 236 20.29 4.80 -36.92
C SER A 236 20.80 3.49 -37.55
N TYR A 237 21.96 3.50 -38.22
CA TYR A 237 22.61 2.29 -38.74
C TYR A 237 23.13 1.39 -37.62
N ARG A 238 23.66 1.97 -36.54
CA ARG A 238 24.06 1.19 -35.35
C ARG A 238 22.86 0.52 -34.69
N ALA A 239 21.73 1.20 -34.56
CA ALA A 239 20.50 0.61 -34.04
C ALA A 239 19.99 -0.51 -34.95
N LEU A 240 20.03 -0.30 -36.27
CA LEU A 240 19.66 -1.32 -37.26
C LEU A 240 20.48 -2.60 -37.10
N ASP A 241 21.81 -2.49 -37.05
CA ASP A 241 22.72 -3.64 -36.89
C ASP A 241 22.45 -4.40 -35.57
N GLU A 242 22.21 -3.69 -34.46
CA GLU A 242 21.83 -4.32 -33.20
C GLU A 242 20.48 -5.04 -33.27
N TYR A 243 19.45 -4.43 -33.88
CA TYR A 243 18.16 -5.08 -34.05
C TYR A 243 18.22 -6.30 -34.99
N GLU A 244 19.06 -6.27 -36.03
CA GLU A 244 19.29 -7.41 -36.92
C GLU A 244 19.95 -8.58 -36.16
N LYS A 245 20.97 -8.30 -35.35
CA LYS A 245 21.61 -9.31 -34.48
C LYS A 245 20.63 -9.92 -33.48
N LEU A 246 19.67 -9.14 -33.00
CA LEU A 246 18.61 -9.58 -32.08
C LEU A 246 17.46 -10.32 -32.78
N GLY A 247 17.38 -10.27 -34.11
CA GLY A 247 16.21 -10.76 -34.86
C GLY A 247 14.93 -9.96 -34.60
N ALA A 248 15.05 -8.74 -34.06
CA ALA A 248 13.94 -7.89 -33.66
C ALA A 248 13.36 -7.15 -34.89
N LYS A 249 12.60 -7.88 -35.72
CA LYS A 249 12.10 -7.41 -37.02
C LYS A 249 11.38 -6.06 -36.99
N GLN A 250 10.59 -5.79 -35.95
CA GLN A 250 9.92 -4.49 -35.82
C GLN A 250 10.94 -3.35 -35.66
N GLY A 251 11.97 -3.53 -34.83
CA GLY A 251 13.05 -2.57 -34.65
C GLY A 251 13.86 -2.35 -35.93
N VAL A 252 14.16 -3.42 -36.67
CA VAL A 252 14.82 -3.36 -37.99
C VAL A 252 14.00 -2.50 -38.97
N GLY A 253 12.69 -2.74 -39.06
CA GLY A 253 11.79 -1.94 -39.92
C GLY A 253 11.74 -0.47 -39.51
N THR A 254 11.67 -0.18 -38.20
CA THR A 254 11.65 1.20 -37.70
C THR A 254 12.96 1.93 -37.99
N SER A 255 14.12 1.31 -37.73
CA SER A 255 15.42 1.90 -38.04
C SER A 255 15.58 2.19 -39.53
N LEU A 256 15.18 1.26 -40.41
CA LEU A 256 15.21 1.48 -41.87
C LEU A 256 14.26 2.60 -42.30
N SER A 257 13.09 2.73 -41.67
CA SER A 257 12.18 3.84 -41.94
C SER A 257 12.79 5.18 -41.54
N ASN A 258 13.45 5.26 -40.38
CA ASN A 258 14.14 6.47 -39.92
C ASN A 258 15.32 6.82 -40.83
N ILE A 259 16.12 5.85 -41.24
CA ILE A 259 17.21 6.04 -42.23
C ILE A 259 16.64 6.58 -43.54
N GLY A 260 15.51 6.03 -44.01
CA GLY A 260 14.82 6.48 -45.20
C GLY A 260 14.37 7.94 -45.12
N LEU A 261 13.87 8.36 -43.96
CA LEU A 261 13.50 9.76 -43.70
C LEU A 261 14.71 10.69 -43.68
N ILE A 262 15.81 10.29 -43.06
CA ILE A 262 17.05 11.09 -43.04
C ILE A 262 17.58 11.29 -44.47
N TYR A 263 17.58 10.24 -45.30
CA TYR A 263 17.99 10.37 -46.70
C TYR A 263 17.03 11.24 -47.53
N LEU A 264 15.74 11.20 -47.25
CA LEU A 264 14.76 12.09 -47.89
C LEU A 264 15.08 13.56 -47.57
N ASP A 265 15.35 13.89 -46.31
CA ASP A 265 15.68 15.27 -45.91
C ASP A 265 17.09 15.71 -46.38
N LEU A 266 17.95 14.76 -46.77
CA LEU A 266 19.20 14.99 -47.48
C LEU A 266 19.04 15.07 -49.02
N HIS A 267 17.81 14.91 -49.53
CA HIS A 267 17.49 14.82 -50.96
C HIS A 267 18.18 13.66 -51.70
N ASP A 268 18.58 12.59 -50.97
CA ASP A 268 19.11 11.35 -51.52
C ASP A 268 17.99 10.33 -51.75
N TYR A 269 17.16 10.62 -52.77
CA TYR A 269 15.96 9.84 -53.09
C TYR A 269 16.21 8.34 -53.36
N PRO A 270 17.30 7.93 -54.05
CA PRO A 270 17.58 6.50 -54.25
C PRO A 270 17.78 5.74 -52.93
N ASN A 271 18.55 6.28 -52.00
CA ASN A 271 18.78 5.65 -50.70
C ASN A 271 17.56 5.73 -49.79
N ALA A 272 16.78 6.81 -49.88
CA ALA A 272 15.50 6.94 -49.19
C ALA A 272 14.53 5.84 -49.62
N LEU A 273 14.26 5.70 -50.93
CA LEU A 273 13.36 4.67 -51.46
C LEU A 273 13.83 3.27 -51.17
N GLN A 274 15.14 3.00 -51.27
CA GLN A 274 15.69 1.68 -50.96
C GLN A 274 15.41 1.31 -49.49
N SER A 275 15.68 2.23 -48.56
CA SER A 275 15.50 2.00 -47.12
C SER A 275 14.03 1.84 -46.75
N LEU A 276 13.16 2.73 -47.25
CA LEU A 276 11.71 2.68 -47.01
C LEU A 276 11.06 1.43 -47.61
N THR A 277 11.47 1.00 -48.82
CA THR A 277 10.93 -0.23 -49.44
C THR A 277 11.32 -1.47 -48.66
N LYS A 278 12.55 -1.53 -48.14
CA LYS A 278 12.99 -2.61 -47.24
C LYS A 278 12.19 -2.61 -45.93
N ALA A 279 11.99 -1.45 -45.31
CA ALA A 279 11.17 -1.30 -44.10
C ALA A 279 9.74 -1.80 -44.34
N LEU A 280 9.12 -1.40 -45.45
CA LEU A 280 7.76 -1.80 -45.83
C LEU A 280 7.64 -3.33 -45.97
N ALA A 281 8.59 -3.98 -46.65
CA ALA A 281 8.62 -5.43 -46.81
C ALA A 281 8.78 -6.17 -45.47
N ILE A 282 9.56 -5.62 -44.55
CA ILE A 282 9.71 -6.20 -43.19
C ILE A 282 8.40 -6.07 -42.42
N PHE A 283 7.77 -4.89 -42.43
CA PHE A 283 6.51 -4.66 -41.73
C PHE A 283 5.37 -5.50 -42.28
N ASP A 284 5.28 -5.66 -43.60
CA ASP A 284 4.33 -6.57 -44.25
C ASP A 284 4.58 -8.03 -43.83
N GLY A 285 5.84 -8.47 -43.84
CA GLY A 285 6.22 -9.83 -43.42
C GLY A 285 5.93 -10.17 -41.95
N ILE A 286 5.75 -9.17 -41.07
CA ILE A 286 5.33 -9.37 -39.67
C ILE A 286 3.88 -8.93 -39.40
N GLY A 287 3.15 -8.44 -40.41
CA GLY A 287 1.78 -7.95 -40.27
C GLY A 287 1.65 -6.69 -39.40
N TYR A 288 2.71 -5.87 -39.28
CA TYR A 288 2.69 -4.65 -38.48
C TYR A 288 2.03 -3.49 -39.24
N LYS A 289 0.68 -3.49 -39.24
CA LYS A 289 -0.15 -2.54 -40.00
C LYS A 289 0.24 -1.08 -39.84
N TYR A 290 0.52 -0.62 -38.61
CA TYR A 290 0.90 0.77 -38.37
C TYR A 290 2.19 1.15 -39.13
N GLY A 291 3.22 0.30 -39.08
CA GLY A 291 4.46 0.53 -39.81
C GLY A 291 4.26 0.50 -41.32
N ILE A 292 3.40 -0.38 -41.84
CA ILE A 292 3.06 -0.43 -43.28
C ILE A 292 2.46 0.92 -43.72
N VAL A 293 1.47 1.41 -42.98
CA VAL A 293 0.77 2.67 -43.27
C VAL A 293 1.73 3.85 -43.22
N ASN A 294 2.49 3.99 -42.13
CA ASN A 294 3.44 5.10 -41.95
C ASN A 294 4.57 5.09 -43.01
N THR A 295 5.19 3.92 -43.27
CA THR A 295 6.25 3.83 -44.27
C THR A 295 5.72 4.09 -45.68
N SER A 296 4.49 3.69 -45.99
CA SER A 296 3.84 4.03 -47.27
C SER A 296 3.66 5.54 -47.42
N GLY A 297 3.24 6.25 -46.37
CA GLY A 297 3.20 7.71 -46.34
C GLY A 297 4.57 8.35 -46.57
N ASN A 298 5.62 7.83 -45.95
CA ASN A 298 7.01 8.28 -46.16
C ASN A 298 7.50 8.07 -47.60
N ILE A 299 7.11 6.97 -48.25
CA ILE A 299 7.39 6.78 -49.69
C ILE A 299 6.61 7.81 -50.52
N GLY A 300 5.37 8.13 -50.12
CA GLY A 300 4.58 9.21 -50.73
C GLY A 300 5.30 10.55 -50.67
N ARG A 301 5.97 10.87 -49.56
CA ARG A 301 6.78 12.09 -49.40
C ARG A 301 7.90 12.18 -50.44
N VAL A 302 8.55 11.06 -50.77
CA VAL A 302 9.57 11.03 -51.83
C VAL A 302 8.96 11.40 -53.18
N TYR A 303 7.79 10.83 -53.52
CA TYR A 303 7.11 11.10 -54.79
C TYR A 303 6.51 12.51 -54.87
N SER A 304 6.28 13.18 -53.74
CA SER A 304 5.81 14.57 -53.69
C SER A 304 6.93 15.62 -53.83
N ASP A 305 8.21 15.23 -53.76
CA ASP A 305 9.31 16.19 -53.88
C ASP A 305 9.62 16.48 -55.36
N ARG A 306 9.56 17.76 -55.76
CA ARG A 306 9.82 18.19 -57.14
C ARG A 306 11.28 18.04 -57.57
N GLU A 307 12.20 17.95 -56.62
CA GLU A 307 13.61 17.72 -56.91
C GLU A 307 13.91 16.25 -57.21
N TYR A 308 12.98 15.33 -56.90
CA TYR A 308 13.11 13.94 -57.28
C TYR A 308 12.80 13.76 -58.77
N GLU A 309 13.73 13.16 -59.53
CA GLU A 309 13.55 12.88 -60.97
C GLU A 309 12.29 12.03 -61.25
N GLY A 310 11.92 11.16 -60.30
CA GLY A 310 10.72 10.33 -60.37
C GLY A 310 9.48 10.97 -59.74
N TYR A 311 9.46 12.30 -59.58
CA TYR A 311 8.30 13.05 -59.08
C TYR A 311 7.00 12.58 -59.74
N ASP A 312 6.02 12.23 -58.92
CA ASP A 312 4.71 11.74 -59.36
C ASP A 312 3.65 12.17 -58.34
N ALA A 313 3.03 13.31 -58.60
CA ALA A 313 2.00 13.89 -57.74
C ALA A 313 0.80 12.94 -57.55
N ALA A 314 0.39 12.22 -58.59
CA ALA A 314 -0.75 11.31 -58.50
C ALA A 314 -0.42 10.10 -57.61
N LYS A 315 0.81 9.59 -57.69
CA LYS A 315 1.29 8.51 -56.83
C LYS A 315 1.44 8.96 -55.38
N ALA A 316 1.99 10.16 -55.14
CA ALA A 316 2.08 10.74 -53.81
C ALA A 316 0.68 10.95 -53.19
N GLU A 317 -0.26 11.52 -53.94
CA GLU A 317 -1.65 11.71 -53.52
C GLU A 317 -2.31 10.38 -53.13
N ALA A 318 -2.16 9.34 -53.96
CA ALA A 318 -2.68 8.01 -53.66
C ALA A 318 -2.09 7.41 -52.36
N MET A 319 -0.79 7.63 -52.12
CA MET A 319 -0.13 7.15 -50.90
C MET A 319 -0.60 7.89 -49.65
N PHE A 320 -0.74 9.22 -49.71
CA PHE A 320 -1.24 9.99 -48.56
C PHE A 320 -2.72 9.70 -48.25
N LEU A 321 -3.57 9.53 -49.27
CA LEU A 321 -4.96 9.13 -49.08
C LEU A 321 -5.06 7.70 -48.50
N GLY A 322 -4.22 6.79 -48.98
CA GLY A 322 -4.10 5.44 -48.42
C GLY A 322 -3.60 5.45 -46.98
N GLU A 323 -2.68 6.35 -46.64
CA GLU A 323 -2.19 6.54 -45.28
C GLU A 323 -3.31 7.00 -44.34
N ILE A 324 -4.07 8.03 -44.73
CA ILE A 324 -5.22 8.53 -43.96
C ILE A 324 -6.25 7.42 -43.73
N ALA A 325 -6.66 6.72 -44.79
CA ALA A 325 -7.63 5.63 -44.68
C ALA A 325 -7.12 4.47 -43.80
N GLY A 326 -5.82 4.15 -43.90
CA GLY A 326 -5.18 3.14 -43.06
C GLY A 326 -5.13 3.53 -41.59
N PHE A 327 -4.80 4.79 -41.27
CA PHE A 327 -4.83 5.30 -39.90
C PHE A 327 -6.25 5.37 -39.34
N GLU A 328 -7.24 5.75 -40.14
CA GLU A 328 -8.65 5.71 -39.76
C GLU A 328 -9.13 4.27 -39.44
N GLU A 329 -8.75 3.27 -40.23
CA GLU A 329 -9.05 1.85 -39.96
C GLU A 329 -8.39 1.38 -38.65
N LEU A 330 -7.18 1.86 -38.36
CA LEU A 330 -6.45 1.58 -37.13
C LEU A 330 -6.99 2.34 -35.91
N GLY A 331 -7.94 3.25 -36.09
CA GLY A 331 -8.45 4.14 -35.04
C GLY A 331 -7.44 5.20 -34.59
N VAL A 332 -6.39 5.45 -35.38
CA VAL A 332 -5.45 6.55 -35.16
C VAL A 332 -6.16 7.86 -35.51
N LYS A 333 -6.38 8.68 -34.48
CA LYS A 333 -7.12 9.94 -34.63
C LYS A 333 -6.30 11.05 -35.28
N ASP A 334 -4.98 11.01 -35.11
CA ASP A 334 -4.09 12.02 -35.66
C ASP A 334 -3.68 11.68 -37.09
N THR A 335 -4.44 12.19 -38.06
CA THR A 335 -4.09 12.22 -39.48
C THR A 335 -3.70 13.63 -39.94
N SER A 336 -3.41 14.53 -38.99
CA SER A 336 -3.15 15.95 -39.28
C SER A 336 -1.95 16.12 -40.20
N PHE A 337 -0.88 15.36 -39.97
CA PHE A 337 0.33 15.39 -40.77
C PHE A 337 0.06 14.99 -42.23
N SER A 338 -0.64 13.89 -42.48
CA SER A 338 -0.98 13.45 -43.84
C SER A 338 -1.89 14.45 -44.56
N HIS A 339 -2.82 15.10 -43.84
CA HIS A 339 -3.62 16.19 -44.39
C HIS A 339 -2.79 17.43 -44.75
N LYS A 340 -1.77 17.75 -43.95
CA LYS A 340 -0.82 18.83 -44.24
C LYS A 340 -0.02 18.52 -45.51
N LEU A 341 0.52 17.30 -45.63
CA LEU A 341 1.28 16.86 -46.82
C LEU A 341 0.42 16.92 -48.11
N LEU A 342 -0.85 16.48 -48.05
CA LEU A 342 -1.77 16.61 -49.18
C LEU A 342 -2.06 18.08 -49.53
N ALA A 343 -2.22 18.95 -48.53
CA ALA A 343 -2.42 20.37 -48.79
C ALA A 343 -1.22 20.99 -49.50
N GLU A 344 0.00 20.70 -49.02
CA GLU A 344 1.25 21.16 -49.64
C GLU A 344 1.39 20.65 -51.08
N LEU A 345 1.11 19.37 -51.33
CA LEU A 345 1.12 18.78 -52.67
C LEU A 345 0.12 19.47 -53.61
N TYR A 346 -1.11 19.72 -53.15
CA TYR A 346 -2.12 20.41 -53.95
C TYR A 346 -1.79 21.89 -54.19
N GLU A 347 -1.15 22.58 -53.25
CA GLU A 347 -0.65 23.95 -53.47
C GLU A 347 0.42 23.97 -54.56
N GLN A 348 1.36 23.01 -54.54
CA GLN A 348 2.37 22.88 -55.58
C GLN A 348 1.74 22.65 -56.97
N GLU A 349 0.70 21.83 -57.05
CA GLU A 349 -0.05 21.53 -58.29
C GLU A 349 -1.11 22.59 -58.65
N GLU A 350 -1.12 23.74 -57.95
CA GLU A 350 -2.08 24.84 -58.15
C GLU A 350 -3.57 24.43 -57.99
N ARG A 351 -3.82 23.32 -57.29
CA ARG A 351 -5.14 22.78 -56.92
C ARG A 351 -5.65 23.45 -55.63
N TRP A 352 -5.75 24.79 -55.66
CA TRP A 352 -6.04 25.64 -54.49
C TRP A 352 -7.28 25.25 -53.68
N LYS A 353 -8.32 24.76 -54.36
CA LYS A 353 -9.57 24.36 -53.70
C LYS A 353 -9.35 23.14 -52.80
N GLU A 354 -8.70 22.11 -53.33
CA GLU A 354 -8.43 20.85 -52.62
C GLU A 354 -7.38 21.07 -51.52
N ALA A 355 -6.36 21.90 -51.80
CA ALA A 355 -5.41 22.37 -50.80
C ALA A 355 -6.11 23.00 -49.59
N ASN A 356 -7.02 23.95 -49.83
CA ASN A 356 -7.77 24.61 -48.76
C ASN A 356 -8.69 23.65 -48.00
N GLU A 357 -9.28 22.66 -48.67
CA GLU A 357 -10.08 21.61 -48.01
C GLU A 357 -9.23 20.77 -47.06
N HIS A 358 -8.04 20.34 -47.49
CA HIS A 358 -7.11 19.58 -46.64
C HIS A 358 -6.50 20.43 -45.53
N ASN A 359 -6.17 21.70 -45.79
CA ASN A 359 -5.72 22.64 -44.76
C ASN A 359 -6.78 22.86 -43.68
N LYS A 360 -8.06 22.97 -44.05
CA LYS A 360 -9.16 23.05 -43.08
C LYS A 360 -9.27 21.78 -42.23
N LYS A 361 -9.09 20.60 -42.83
CA LYS A 361 -9.06 19.33 -42.09
C LYS A 361 -7.86 19.27 -41.14
N TYR A 362 -6.67 19.63 -41.61
CA TYR A 362 -5.47 19.72 -40.79
C TYR A 362 -5.68 20.61 -39.55
N GLN A 363 -6.17 21.84 -39.74
CA GLN A 363 -6.42 22.76 -38.62
C GLN A 363 -7.49 22.21 -37.67
N LYS A 364 -8.59 21.70 -38.22
CA LYS A 364 -9.67 21.11 -37.41
C LYS A 364 -9.18 19.91 -36.59
N ILE A 365 -8.45 18.98 -37.20
CA ILE A 365 -7.91 17.80 -36.51
C ILE A 365 -6.93 18.24 -35.43
N LYS A 366 -6.05 19.20 -35.72
CA LYS A 366 -5.11 19.74 -34.73
C LYS A 366 -5.84 20.38 -33.54
N GLU A 367 -6.86 21.18 -33.81
CA GLU A 367 -7.72 21.76 -32.76
C GLU A 367 -8.48 20.68 -31.97
N ASP A 368 -9.05 19.69 -32.66
CA ASP A 368 -9.80 18.58 -32.06
C ASP A 368 -8.89 17.72 -31.17
N ILE A 369 -7.65 17.41 -31.61
CA ILE A 369 -6.65 16.67 -30.82
C ILE A 369 -6.25 17.46 -29.59
N ILE A 370 -5.85 18.72 -29.74
CA ILE A 370 -5.47 19.57 -28.60
C ILE A 370 -6.63 19.65 -27.60
N ASN A 371 -7.86 19.82 -28.08
CA ASN A 371 -9.05 19.89 -27.23
C ASN A 371 -9.38 18.54 -26.57
N GLU A 372 -9.25 17.42 -27.30
CA GLU A 372 -9.56 16.08 -26.78
C GLU A 372 -8.49 15.61 -25.79
N GLU A 373 -7.22 15.81 -26.10
CA GLU A 373 -6.10 15.55 -25.19
C GLU A 373 -6.22 16.42 -23.93
N ALA A 374 -6.48 17.71 -24.07
CA ALA A 374 -6.71 18.60 -22.93
C ALA A 374 -7.92 18.16 -22.09
N LYS A 375 -9.02 17.73 -22.71
CA LYS A 375 -10.20 17.19 -22.00
C LYS A 375 -9.88 15.88 -21.28
N LYS A 376 -9.20 14.94 -21.95
CA LYS A 376 -8.84 13.63 -21.38
C LYS A 376 -7.84 13.79 -20.24
N GLN A 377 -6.86 14.67 -20.39
CA GLN A 377 -5.94 15.05 -19.33
C GLN A 377 -6.69 15.71 -18.17
N ALA A 378 -7.54 16.71 -18.43
CA ALA A 378 -8.33 17.38 -17.40
C ALA A 378 -9.22 16.40 -16.62
N LEU A 379 -9.88 15.46 -17.32
CA LEU A 379 -10.68 14.42 -16.69
C LEU A 379 -9.83 13.50 -15.82
N ASN A 380 -8.66 13.05 -16.31
CA ASN A 380 -7.74 12.22 -15.53
C ASN A 380 -7.22 12.97 -14.29
N PHE A 381 -6.85 14.24 -14.43
CA PHE A 381 -6.42 15.08 -13.32
C PHE A 381 -7.54 15.36 -12.31
N GLU A 382 -8.76 15.57 -12.77
CA GLU A 382 -9.92 15.73 -11.90
C GLU A 382 -10.21 14.44 -11.11
N GLN A 383 -10.22 13.30 -11.78
CA GLN A 383 -10.38 12.00 -11.15
C GLN A 383 -9.27 11.71 -10.13
N LEU A 384 -8.02 12.07 -10.45
CA LEU A 384 -6.88 11.97 -9.54
C LEU A 384 -7.06 12.88 -8.32
N ARG A 385 -7.41 14.16 -8.51
CA ARG A 385 -7.65 15.10 -7.42
C ARG A 385 -8.79 14.64 -6.52
N GLN A 386 -9.89 14.14 -7.09
CA GLN A 386 -11.00 13.58 -6.33
C GLN A 386 -10.62 12.28 -5.60
N ALA A 387 -9.74 11.45 -6.17
CA ALA A 387 -9.21 10.26 -5.50
C ALA A 387 -8.32 10.64 -4.31
N GLU A 388 -7.37 11.57 -4.50
CA GLU A 388 -6.50 12.07 -3.43
C GLU A 388 -7.28 12.73 -2.29
N GLN A 389 -8.30 13.53 -2.60
CA GLN A 389 -9.17 14.14 -1.58
C GLN A 389 -9.94 13.08 -0.78
N ARG A 390 -10.49 12.06 -1.45
CA ARG A 390 -11.19 10.96 -0.78
C ARG A 390 -10.25 10.16 0.12
N GLU A 391 -9.02 9.89 -0.32
CA GLU A 391 -8.04 9.18 0.51
C GLU A 391 -7.62 9.99 1.74
N LYS A 392 -7.37 11.29 1.59
CA LYS A 392 -7.12 12.18 2.74
C LYS A 392 -8.27 12.19 3.73
N GLN A 393 -9.50 12.26 3.25
CA GLN A 393 -10.71 12.23 4.09
C GLN A 393 -10.82 10.90 4.86
N LEU A 394 -10.64 9.77 4.17
CA LEU A 394 -10.64 8.43 4.77
C LEU A 394 -9.53 8.27 5.83
N ALA A 395 -8.34 8.83 5.60
CA ALA A 395 -7.25 8.80 6.55
C ALA A 395 -7.57 9.59 7.83
N ILE A 396 -8.18 10.78 7.69
CA ILE A 396 -8.64 11.60 8.82
C ILE A 396 -9.71 10.85 9.62
N GLU A 397 -10.68 10.23 8.94
CA GLU A 397 -11.75 9.46 9.59
C GLU A 397 -11.19 8.26 10.35
N ARG A 398 -10.25 7.51 9.76
CA ARG A 398 -9.58 6.39 10.44
C ARG A 398 -8.79 6.84 11.67
N ALA A 399 -8.04 7.93 11.56
CA ALA A 399 -7.30 8.49 12.69
C ALA A 399 -8.24 8.89 13.83
N ARG A 400 -9.37 9.54 13.51
CA ARG A 400 -10.40 9.91 14.51
C ARG A 400 -11.04 8.69 15.17
N ALA A 401 -11.36 7.65 14.39
CA ALA A 401 -11.94 6.42 14.91
C ALA A 401 -10.97 5.75 15.90
N HIS A 402 -9.69 5.63 15.52
CA HIS A 402 -8.67 5.02 16.36
C HIS A 402 -8.43 5.80 17.67
N SER A 403 -8.35 7.13 17.60
CA SER A 403 -8.22 7.95 18.81
C SER A 403 -9.44 7.85 19.75
N THR A 404 -10.63 7.63 19.20
CA THR A 404 -11.85 7.45 19.99
C THR A 404 -11.83 6.09 20.71
N GLU A 405 -11.43 5.04 20.00
CA GLU A 405 -11.27 3.68 20.56
C GLU A 405 -10.22 3.65 21.69
N GLU A 406 -9.04 4.25 21.48
CA GLU A 406 -8.00 4.34 22.52
C GLU A 406 -8.48 5.08 23.76
N LEU A 407 -9.25 6.17 23.60
CA LEU A 407 -9.77 6.95 24.71
C LEU A 407 -10.80 6.15 25.54
N LEU A 408 -11.66 5.37 24.88
CA LEU A 408 -12.63 4.50 25.53
C LEU A 408 -11.92 3.41 26.36
N HIS A 409 -10.88 2.78 25.82
CA HIS A 409 -10.10 1.77 26.55
C HIS A 409 -9.30 2.32 27.74
N LYS A 410 -8.99 3.62 27.76
CA LYS A 410 -8.36 4.27 28.93
C LYS A 410 -9.35 4.66 30.02
N THR A 411 -10.64 4.72 29.70
CA THR A 411 -11.69 5.18 30.63
C THR A 411 -12.61 4.08 31.11
N LEU A 412 -12.79 3.01 30.33
CA LEU A 412 -13.69 1.91 30.61
C LEU A 412 -12.94 0.57 30.55
N PRO A 413 -13.38 -0.44 31.31
CA PRO A 413 -12.88 -1.80 31.17
C PRO A 413 -13.03 -2.27 29.73
N LYS A 414 -12.05 -3.02 29.22
CA LYS A 414 -11.97 -3.41 27.80
C LYS A 414 -13.26 -4.06 27.27
N SER A 415 -13.84 -4.98 28.04
CA SER A 415 -15.09 -5.67 27.68
C SER A 415 -16.31 -4.74 27.60
N ILE A 416 -16.31 -3.63 28.35
CA ILE A 416 -17.37 -2.63 28.36
C ILE A 416 -17.16 -1.62 27.23
N ALA A 417 -15.91 -1.17 27.00
CA ALA A 417 -15.55 -0.32 25.87
C ALA A 417 -15.94 -0.97 24.52
N ASP A 418 -15.66 -2.27 24.36
CA ASP A 418 -16.02 -3.04 23.15
C ASP A 418 -17.53 -3.06 22.91
N ARG A 419 -18.33 -3.17 23.98
CA ARG A 419 -19.80 -3.16 23.90
C ARG A 419 -20.34 -1.78 23.50
N VAL A 420 -19.75 -0.71 24.04
CA VAL A 420 -20.07 0.67 23.64
C VAL A 420 -19.73 0.92 22.17
N ILE A 421 -18.56 0.45 21.71
CA ILE A 421 -18.14 0.55 20.30
C ILE A 421 -19.11 -0.20 19.37
N ARG A 422 -19.67 -1.32 19.82
CA ARG A 422 -20.72 -2.07 19.10
C ARG A 422 -22.10 -1.42 19.14
N GLY A 423 -22.25 -0.26 19.78
CA GLY A 423 -23.49 0.52 19.84
C GLY A 423 -24.43 0.09 20.96
N GLU A 424 -23.96 -0.66 21.97
CA GLU A 424 -24.78 -1.01 23.13
C GLU A 424 -24.96 0.22 24.03
N THR A 425 -26.20 0.68 24.16
CA THR A 425 -26.52 1.92 24.90
C THR A 425 -26.90 1.69 26.36
N ARG A 426 -27.18 0.45 26.77
CA ARG A 426 -27.60 0.10 28.13
C ARG A 426 -26.82 -1.12 28.61
N ILE A 427 -25.77 -0.87 29.38
CA ILE A 427 -24.94 -1.91 29.97
C ILE A 427 -25.22 -1.92 31.48
N ALA A 428 -25.90 -2.94 31.95
CA ALA A 428 -26.22 -3.18 33.36
C ALA A 428 -26.34 -4.69 33.56
N ASP A 429 -25.24 -5.31 33.98
CA ASP A 429 -25.13 -6.75 34.14
C ASP A 429 -25.27 -7.12 35.62
N HIS A 430 -26.01 -8.18 35.90
CA HIS A 430 -26.12 -8.77 37.23
C HIS A 430 -25.05 -9.85 37.42
N PHE A 431 -24.41 -9.86 38.58
CA PHE A 431 -23.42 -10.84 38.99
C PHE A 431 -23.90 -11.51 40.27
N ASP A 432 -24.15 -12.83 40.21
CA ASP A 432 -24.59 -13.63 41.36
C ASP A 432 -23.58 -13.59 42.52
N SER A 433 -22.28 -13.45 42.19
CA SER A 433 -21.21 -13.30 43.16
C SER A 433 -20.01 -12.59 42.54
N ALA A 434 -19.58 -11.50 43.18
CA ALA A 434 -18.32 -10.82 42.90
C ALA A 434 -17.73 -10.31 44.22
N SER A 435 -16.40 -10.11 44.22
CA SER A 435 -15.68 -9.65 45.40
C SER A 435 -15.32 -8.17 45.28
N VAL A 436 -15.58 -7.39 46.32
CA VAL A 436 -15.34 -5.96 46.37
C VAL A 436 -14.29 -5.62 47.42
N LEU A 437 -13.35 -4.75 47.06
CA LEU A 437 -12.28 -4.23 47.91
C LEU A 437 -12.45 -2.72 48.07
N PHE A 438 -12.39 -2.27 49.31
CA PHE A 438 -12.16 -0.87 49.67
C PHE A 438 -10.84 -0.78 50.41
N ALA A 439 -9.99 0.16 50.02
CA ALA A 439 -8.75 0.46 50.72
C ALA A 439 -8.66 1.96 51.01
N ASP A 440 -8.29 2.34 52.22
CA ASP A 440 -8.10 3.72 52.66
C ASP A 440 -6.68 3.94 53.19
N VAL A 441 -6.14 5.13 52.93
CA VAL A 441 -4.78 5.50 53.38
C VAL A 441 -4.86 6.10 54.78
N VAL A 442 -4.36 5.35 55.77
CA VAL A 442 -4.47 5.74 57.18
C VAL A 442 -3.73 7.07 57.44
N GLY A 443 -4.49 8.07 57.88
CA GLY A 443 -3.95 9.37 58.27
C GLY A 443 -3.61 10.30 57.11
N PHE A 444 -4.05 9.98 55.89
CA PHE A 444 -3.83 10.79 54.69
C PHE A 444 -4.19 12.27 54.87
N THR A 445 -5.32 12.60 55.49
CA THR A 445 -5.74 14.01 55.72
C THR A 445 -4.68 14.81 56.48
N LYS A 446 -3.97 14.19 57.44
CA LYS A 446 -2.91 14.84 58.22
C LYS A 446 -1.62 14.97 57.41
N ILE A 447 -1.38 14.03 56.50
CA ILE A 447 -0.22 13.99 55.61
C ILE A 447 -0.38 15.06 54.52
N SER A 448 -1.53 15.10 53.85
CA SER A 448 -1.83 16.01 52.76
C SER A 448 -1.88 17.48 53.20
N ALA A 449 -2.33 17.76 54.43
CA ALA A 449 -2.33 19.11 54.99
C ALA A 449 -0.92 19.74 55.13
N LYS A 450 0.14 18.93 55.11
CA LYS A 450 1.54 19.38 55.24
C LYS A 450 2.28 19.44 53.89
N MET A 451 1.59 19.13 52.81
CA MET A 451 2.17 19.04 51.47
C MET A 451 1.58 20.12 50.55
N PRO A 452 2.37 20.65 49.60
CA PRO A 452 1.82 21.45 48.52
C PRO A 452 0.78 20.64 47.71
N PRO A 453 -0.30 21.26 47.20
CA PRO A 453 -1.35 20.55 46.46
C PRO A 453 -0.82 19.71 45.28
N ALA A 454 0.18 20.20 44.55
CA ALA A 454 0.80 19.45 43.46
C ALA A 454 1.50 18.17 43.93
N THR A 455 2.13 18.20 45.11
CA THR A 455 2.78 17.03 45.73
C THR A 455 1.75 16.01 46.24
N VAL A 456 0.60 16.47 46.74
CA VAL A 456 -0.51 15.59 47.12
C VAL A 456 -1.04 14.84 45.90
N LEU A 457 -1.24 15.52 44.78
CA LEU A 457 -1.66 14.89 43.52
C LEU A 457 -0.63 13.86 43.03
N GLY A 458 0.66 14.22 43.05
CA GLY A 458 1.74 13.28 42.69
C GLY A 458 1.77 12.04 43.59
N PHE A 459 1.54 12.22 44.90
CA PHE A 459 1.45 11.11 45.85
C PHE A 459 0.26 10.19 45.56
N MET A 460 -0.92 10.74 45.30
CA MET A 460 -2.10 9.95 44.95
C MET A 460 -1.91 9.18 43.65
N ASN A 461 -1.37 9.83 42.61
CA ASN A 461 -1.09 9.17 41.33
C ASN A 461 -0.13 8.01 41.51
N PHE A 462 0.97 8.21 42.25
CA PHE A 462 1.94 7.14 42.50
C PHE A 462 1.32 5.94 43.22
N ILE A 463 0.52 6.18 44.26
CA ILE A 463 -0.15 5.11 45.03
C ILE A 463 -1.18 4.37 44.17
N PHE A 464 -2.01 5.10 43.43
CA PHE A 464 -3.05 4.48 42.61
C PHE A 464 -2.49 3.78 41.38
N GLU A 465 -1.42 4.28 40.74
CA GLU A 465 -0.71 3.56 39.69
C GLU A 465 -0.14 2.23 40.22
N HIS A 466 0.40 2.23 41.44
CA HIS A 466 0.89 1.00 42.07
C HIS A 466 -0.26 0.01 42.33
N PHE A 467 -1.39 0.48 42.83
CA PHE A 467 -2.57 -0.37 43.05
C PHE A 467 -3.20 -0.86 41.76
N ASP A 468 -3.24 -0.04 40.71
CA ASP A 468 -3.71 -0.42 39.38
C ASP A 468 -2.85 -1.55 38.79
N ALA A 469 -1.52 -1.48 38.98
CA ALA A 469 -0.61 -2.54 38.55
C ALA A 469 -0.87 -3.86 39.31
N ILE A 470 -1.13 -3.81 40.61
CA ILE A 470 -1.50 -4.99 41.42
C ILE A 470 -2.87 -5.52 40.99
N ALA A 471 -3.85 -4.64 40.78
CA ALA A 471 -5.19 -5.01 40.31
C ALA A 471 -5.12 -5.75 38.96
N ALA A 472 -4.39 -5.18 38.00
CA ALA A 472 -4.17 -5.80 36.69
C ALA A 472 -3.51 -7.18 36.80
N LYS A 473 -2.52 -7.34 37.69
CA LYS A 473 -1.83 -8.62 37.93
C LYS A 473 -2.78 -9.73 38.40
N TYR A 474 -3.80 -9.40 39.18
CA TYR A 474 -4.77 -10.37 39.70
C TYR A 474 -6.07 -10.45 38.88
N GLY A 475 -6.21 -9.65 37.81
CA GLY A 475 -7.43 -9.58 37.01
C GLY A 475 -8.58 -8.88 37.75
N CYS A 476 -8.25 -7.97 38.67
CA CYS A 476 -9.20 -7.09 39.35
C CYS A 476 -9.32 -5.78 38.55
N GLU A 477 -10.52 -5.20 38.56
CA GLU A 477 -10.83 -3.95 37.89
C GLU A 477 -10.94 -2.82 38.90
N ARG A 478 -10.29 -1.68 38.63
CA ARG A 478 -10.51 -0.47 39.43
C ARG A 478 -11.86 0.12 39.05
N ILE A 479 -12.72 0.34 40.05
CA ILE A 479 -14.01 1.01 39.83
C ILE A 479 -13.85 2.52 39.91
N LYS A 480 -13.36 3.01 41.05
CA LYS A 480 -13.17 4.45 41.28
C LYS A 480 -12.24 4.71 42.45
N THR A 481 -11.83 5.96 42.56
CA THR A 481 -11.20 6.49 43.76
C THR A 481 -12.21 7.39 44.47
N ILE A 482 -12.22 7.35 45.80
CA ILE A 482 -13.13 8.14 46.64
C ILE A 482 -12.26 8.92 47.62
N GLY A 483 -11.85 10.12 47.22
CA GLY A 483 -10.80 10.83 47.95
C GLY A 483 -9.50 10.04 47.91
N ASP A 484 -8.98 9.70 49.09
CA ASP A 484 -7.84 8.83 49.36
C ASP A 484 -8.15 7.33 49.34
N GLY A 485 -9.43 6.98 49.20
CA GLY A 485 -9.89 5.61 49.08
C GLY A 485 -9.73 5.03 47.66
N TYR A 486 -9.40 3.75 47.59
CA TYR A 486 -9.31 2.95 46.37
C TYR A 486 -10.37 1.85 46.39
N MET A 487 -11.19 1.78 45.33
CA MET A 487 -12.25 0.79 45.18
C MET A 487 -11.99 -0.10 43.96
N ALA A 488 -11.96 -1.41 44.19
CA ALA A 488 -11.75 -2.41 43.14
C ALA A 488 -12.72 -3.58 43.29
N VAL A 489 -12.90 -4.31 42.19
CA VAL A 489 -13.75 -5.48 42.12
C VAL A 489 -13.02 -6.62 41.40
N CYS A 490 -13.31 -7.86 41.80
CA CYS A 490 -12.95 -9.05 41.04
C CYS A 490 -14.22 -9.86 40.79
N GLY A 491 -14.37 -10.41 39.58
CA GLY A 491 -15.59 -11.10 39.15
C GLY A 491 -16.58 -10.22 38.38
N ALA A 492 -16.28 -8.92 38.19
CA ALA A 492 -17.00 -8.01 37.30
C ALA A 492 -15.99 -7.02 36.65
N PRO A 493 -16.17 -6.60 35.37
CA PRO A 493 -17.15 -7.08 34.39
C PRO A 493 -16.86 -8.50 33.88
N VAL A 494 -15.65 -9.01 34.10
CA VAL A 494 -15.26 -10.35 33.70
C VAL A 494 -15.47 -11.31 34.87
N MET A 495 -16.24 -12.36 34.65
CA MET A 495 -16.50 -13.39 35.67
C MET A 495 -15.27 -14.27 35.87
N TYR A 496 -14.89 -14.44 37.14
CA TYR A 496 -13.82 -15.34 37.57
C TYR A 496 -14.37 -16.26 38.66
N LEU A 497 -14.18 -17.57 38.55
CA LEU A 497 -14.63 -18.51 39.60
C LEU A 497 -13.80 -18.38 40.89
N ASP A 498 -12.54 -17.97 40.76
CA ASP A 498 -11.56 -17.74 41.82
C ASP A 498 -11.50 -16.26 42.25
N HIS A 499 -12.56 -15.48 41.99
CA HIS A 499 -12.61 -14.04 42.27
C HIS A 499 -12.29 -13.66 43.72
N VAL A 500 -12.68 -14.51 44.68
CA VAL A 500 -12.40 -14.35 46.11
C VAL A 500 -10.90 -14.49 46.40
N GLU A 501 -10.26 -15.53 45.86
CA GLU A 501 -8.83 -15.80 46.05
C GLU A 501 -7.98 -14.69 45.42
N ARG A 502 -8.32 -14.27 44.20
CA ARG A 502 -7.64 -13.19 43.47
C ARG A 502 -7.66 -11.88 44.26
N LEU A 503 -8.83 -11.49 44.76
CA LEU A 503 -8.97 -10.23 45.50
C LEU A 503 -8.26 -10.29 46.87
N ALA A 504 -8.28 -11.45 47.54
CA ALA A 504 -7.52 -11.64 48.79
C ALA A 504 -6.01 -11.53 48.55
N ARG A 505 -5.49 -12.13 47.46
CA ARG A 505 -4.07 -12.02 47.07
C ARG A 505 -3.70 -10.58 46.69
N MET A 506 -4.56 -9.87 45.98
CA MET A 506 -4.42 -8.44 45.70
C MET A 506 -4.29 -7.63 47.00
N ALA A 507 -5.23 -7.82 47.94
CA ALA A 507 -5.21 -7.11 49.21
C ALA A 507 -3.91 -7.36 50.00
N LEU A 508 -3.44 -8.61 50.06
CA LEU A 508 -2.16 -8.94 50.69
C LEU A 508 -0.96 -8.29 50.01
N GLU A 509 -0.95 -8.20 48.68
CA GLU A 509 0.13 -7.54 47.96
C GLU A 509 0.11 -6.02 48.17
N MET A 510 -1.08 -5.40 48.23
CA MET A 510 -1.23 -3.98 48.58
C MET A 510 -0.72 -3.64 49.99
N MET A 511 -0.74 -4.61 50.91
CA MET A 511 -0.25 -4.46 52.29
C MET A 511 1.29 -4.52 52.42
N LYS A 512 2.01 -4.84 51.35
CA LYS A 512 3.49 -4.84 51.37
C LYS A 512 4.04 -3.42 51.37
N ASP A 513 5.25 -3.25 51.89
CA ASP A 513 5.89 -1.93 51.98
C ASP A 513 6.08 -1.28 50.61
N ILE A 514 5.53 -0.07 50.45
CA ILE A 514 5.67 0.75 49.26
C ILE A 514 6.82 1.73 49.46
N THR A 515 7.82 1.70 48.57
CA THR A 515 8.92 2.67 48.59
C THR A 515 8.48 3.96 47.92
N LEU A 516 8.26 5.01 48.71
CA LEU A 516 7.83 6.31 48.20
C LEU A 516 8.99 7.07 47.52
N PRO A 517 8.72 7.79 46.41
CA PRO A 517 9.69 8.69 45.77
C PRO A 517 10.24 9.75 46.74
N GLU A 518 11.50 10.15 46.55
CA GLU A 518 12.19 11.12 47.42
C GLU A 518 11.43 12.46 47.56
N GLU A 519 10.77 12.88 46.49
CA GLU A 519 9.99 14.12 46.41
C GLU A 519 8.78 14.12 47.35
N ILE A 520 8.20 12.95 47.61
CA ILE A 520 7.10 12.77 48.57
C ILE A 520 7.69 12.53 49.96
N ARG A 521 8.75 11.73 50.04
CA ARG A 521 9.42 11.33 51.29
C ARG A 521 9.94 12.52 52.08
N LYS A 522 10.43 13.59 51.44
CA LYS A 522 10.93 14.80 52.11
C LYS A 522 9.88 15.56 52.95
N HIS A 523 8.59 15.34 52.67
CA HIS A 523 7.48 15.96 53.40
C HIS A 523 6.94 15.06 54.53
N LEU A 524 7.45 13.84 54.66
CA LEU A 524 7.05 12.87 55.68
C LEU A 524 8.13 12.79 56.78
N PRO A 525 7.74 12.71 58.06
CA PRO A 525 8.67 12.44 59.15
C PRO A 525 9.49 11.16 58.88
N ALA A 526 10.77 11.16 59.23
CA ALA A 526 11.62 9.98 59.10
C ALA A 526 11.02 8.79 59.87
N GLY A 527 10.82 7.67 59.19
CA GLY A 527 10.18 6.47 59.76
C GLY A 527 8.65 6.44 59.71
N THR A 528 8.01 7.35 58.96
CA THR A 528 6.56 7.27 58.73
C THR A 528 6.23 5.97 57.99
N LEU A 529 5.45 5.10 58.64
CA LEU A 529 4.95 3.87 58.04
C LEU A 529 3.68 4.17 57.25
N PHE A 530 3.63 3.68 56.02
CA PHE A 530 2.43 3.75 55.18
C PHE A 530 1.54 2.56 55.53
N HIS A 531 0.38 2.84 56.13
CA HIS A 531 -0.58 1.81 56.49
C HIS A 531 -1.86 2.01 55.69
N LEU A 532 -2.36 0.89 55.17
CA LEU A 532 -3.68 0.82 54.58
C LEU A 532 -4.66 0.24 55.59
N ARG A 533 -5.91 0.65 55.46
CA ARG A 533 -7.06 -0.06 56.01
C ARG A 533 -7.81 -0.66 54.83
N ILE A 534 -7.97 -1.99 54.82
CA ILE A 534 -8.60 -2.68 53.69
C ILE A 534 -9.82 -3.45 54.17
N GLY A 535 -10.94 -3.32 53.47
CA GLY A 535 -12.17 -4.08 53.67
C GLY A 535 -12.50 -4.94 52.47
N LEU A 536 -12.78 -6.24 52.69
CA LEU A 536 -13.19 -7.17 51.65
C LEU A 536 -14.54 -7.81 51.97
N HIS A 537 -15.37 -7.95 50.94
CA HIS A 537 -16.58 -8.75 51.01
C HIS A 537 -16.91 -9.34 49.62
N CYS A 538 -17.69 -10.41 49.58
CA CYS A 538 -18.18 -10.99 48.34
C CYS A 538 -19.67 -11.29 48.45
N GLY A 539 -20.39 -11.03 47.35
CA GLY A 539 -21.82 -11.26 47.27
C GLY A 539 -22.37 -10.78 45.93
N GLU A 540 -23.69 -10.76 45.80
CA GLU A 540 -24.35 -10.29 44.59
C GLU A 540 -24.15 -8.77 44.38
N LEU A 541 -23.99 -8.38 43.12
CA LEU A 541 -23.97 -6.98 42.72
C LEU A 541 -24.43 -6.80 41.28
N THR A 542 -24.79 -5.56 40.94
CA THR A 542 -25.03 -5.12 39.57
C THR A 542 -23.94 -4.17 39.15
N ALA A 543 -23.35 -4.39 37.98
CA ALA A 543 -22.33 -3.50 37.42
C ALA A 543 -22.77 -2.95 36.07
N GLY A 544 -22.47 -1.69 35.80
CA GLY A 544 -22.97 -1.06 34.59
C GLY A 544 -22.31 0.25 34.24
N LEU A 545 -22.65 0.73 33.05
CA LEU A 545 -22.17 1.99 32.51
C LEU A 545 -23.15 3.12 32.85
N ILE A 546 -22.64 4.21 33.44
CA ILE A 546 -23.43 5.37 33.85
C ILE A 546 -22.89 6.63 33.19
N GLY A 547 -23.81 7.55 32.86
CA GLY A 547 -23.53 8.85 32.28
C GLY A 547 -23.73 8.88 30.76
N THR A 548 -23.95 10.08 30.23
CA THR A 548 -24.09 10.33 28.77
C THR A 548 -22.97 11.19 28.21
N GLY A 549 -22.22 11.91 29.08
CA GLY A 549 -21.08 12.74 28.70
C GLY A 549 -19.75 12.27 29.31
N LYS A 550 -19.72 12.01 30.61
CA LYS A 550 -18.59 11.34 31.29
C LYS A 550 -19.03 9.92 31.63
N LEU A 551 -18.70 8.98 30.76
CA LEU A 551 -18.99 7.57 30.97
C LEU A 551 -18.15 7.04 32.14
N ALA A 552 -18.79 6.34 33.07
CA ALA A 552 -18.14 5.66 34.18
C ALA A 552 -18.73 4.26 34.34
N TYR A 553 -17.87 3.26 34.45
CA TYR A 553 -18.28 1.92 34.84
C TYR A 553 -18.31 1.84 36.37
N ASP A 554 -19.43 1.44 36.95
CA ASP A 554 -19.64 1.44 38.39
C ASP A 554 -20.41 0.18 38.85
N ILE A 555 -20.35 -0.10 40.15
CA ILE A 555 -20.99 -1.27 40.78
C ILE A 555 -21.92 -0.86 41.93
N TYR A 556 -23.03 -1.57 42.06
CA TYR A 556 -24.08 -1.33 43.06
C TYR A 556 -24.55 -2.65 43.66
N GLY A 557 -24.81 -2.65 44.96
CA GLY A 557 -25.35 -3.81 45.65
C GLY A 557 -24.94 -3.84 47.11
N ASP A 558 -25.56 -4.72 47.89
CA ASP A 558 -25.25 -4.89 49.31
C ASP A 558 -23.81 -5.37 49.53
N ALA A 559 -23.24 -6.06 48.56
CA ALA A 559 -21.84 -6.47 48.62
C ALA A 559 -20.88 -5.28 48.69
N VAL A 560 -21.19 -4.20 47.96
CA VAL A 560 -20.40 -2.95 47.95
C VAL A 560 -20.49 -2.25 49.31
N ASN A 561 -21.71 -2.14 49.83
CA ASN A 561 -21.97 -1.51 51.13
C ASN A 561 -21.26 -2.27 52.27
N THR A 562 -21.28 -3.59 52.21
CA THR A 562 -20.64 -4.45 53.22
C THR A 562 -19.12 -4.34 53.16
N ALA A 563 -18.51 -4.38 51.96
CA ALA A 563 -17.07 -4.18 51.80
C ALA A 563 -16.60 -2.81 52.33
N SER A 564 -17.36 -1.74 52.05
CA SER A 564 -17.07 -0.41 52.58
C SER A 564 -17.20 -0.33 54.11
N ARG A 565 -18.16 -1.06 54.71
CA ARG A 565 -18.25 -1.17 56.18
C ARG A 565 -17.07 -1.94 56.76
N MET A 566 -16.59 -2.99 56.09
CA MET A 566 -15.40 -3.74 56.52
C MET A 566 -14.18 -2.83 56.54
N GLU A 567 -14.01 -1.97 55.53
CA GLU A 567 -12.93 -0.99 55.50
C GLU A 567 -13.11 0.02 56.65
N SER A 568 -14.22 0.75 56.71
CA SER A 568 -14.40 1.83 57.69
C SER A 568 -14.29 1.40 59.16
N HIS A 569 -14.72 0.18 59.50
CA HIS A 569 -14.59 -0.40 60.85
C HIS A 569 -13.32 -1.23 61.06
N GLY A 570 -12.47 -1.36 60.03
CA GLY A 570 -11.21 -2.08 60.12
C GLY A 570 -10.14 -1.36 60.95
N GLU A 571 -9.14 -2.10 61.40
CA GLU A 571 -7.97 -1.53 62.08
C GLU A 571 -6.91 -1.09 61.08
N ALA A 572 -6.18 -0.03 61.42
CA ALA A 572 -5.06 0.44 60.61
C ALA A 572 -3.99 -0.64 60.43
N GLY A 573 -3.52 -0.83 59.19
CA GLY A 573 -2.51 -1.83 58.87
C GLY A 573 -3.06 -3.26 58.83
N LYS A 574 -4.37 -3.45 58.73
CA LYS A 574 -5.01 -4.77 58.64
C LYS A 574 -6.02 -4.84 57.49
N ILE A 575 -6.28 -6.08 57.07
CA ILE A 575 -7.36 -6.44 56.15
C ILE A 575 -8.52 -6.98 57.00
N HIS A 576 -9.67 -6.34 56.89
CA HIS A 576 -10.91 -6.74 57.53
C HIS A 576 -11.84 -7.40 56.51
N VAL A 577 -12.40 -8.55 56.86
CA VAL A 577 -13.23 -9.34 55.95
C VAL A 577 -14.53 -9.73 56.65
N SER A 578 -15.61 -9.77 55.89
CA SER A 578 -16.88 -10.34 56.34
C SER A 578 -16.76 -11.84 56.59
N GLU A 579 -17.68 -12.41 57.36
CA GLU A 579 -17.74 -13.86 57.59
C GLU A 579 -17.95 -14.64 56.29
N GLU A 580 -18.82 -14.16 55.41
CA GLU A 580 -19.13 -14.76 54.11
C GLU A 580 -17.88 -14.86 53.22
N PHE A 581 -17.11 -13.76 53.14
CA PHE A 581 -15.84 -13.74 52.42
C PHE A 581 -14.83 -14.71 53.02
N MET A 582 -14.73 -14.79 54.35
CA MET A 582 -13.82 -15.73 55.02
C MET A 582 -14.20 -17.19 54.72
N GLN A 583 -15.48 -17.52 54.77
CA GLN A 583 -15.98 -18.86 54.40
C GLN A 583 -15.65 -19.19 52.94
N ALA A 584 -15.83 -18.21 52.04
CA ALA A 584 -15.51 -18.38 50.62
C ALA A 584 -14.00 -18.55 50.35
N VAL A 585 -13.11 -17.93 51.15
CA VAL A 585 -11.65 -18.12 51.07
C VAL A 585 -11.22 -19.49 51.60
N VAL A 586 -11.80 -19.94 52.72
CA VAL A 586 -11.39 -21.20 53.40
C VAL A 586 -11.88 -22.45 52.66
N GLY A 587 -12.91 -22.31 51.82
CA GLY A 587 -13.44 -23.37 50.97
C GLY A 587 -14.33 -24.36 51.73
N ASP A 588 -15.45 -24.70 51.11
CA ASP A 588 -16.27 -25.87 51.42
C ASP A 588 -15.37 -27.13 51.40
N ARG A 589 -15.16 -27.77 52.55
CA ARG A 589 -14.30 -28.96 52.73
C ARG A 589 -14.80 -30.21 51.97
N SER A 590 -15.82 -30.10 51.11
CA SER A 590 -16.50 -31.24 50.47
C SER A 590 -16.33 -31.40 48.95
N ARG A 591 -15.59 -30.53 48.24
CA ARG A 591 -15.30 -30.71 46.79
C ARG A 591 -13.86 -31.14 46.51
N PRO A 592 -13.60 -32.18 45.69
CA PRO A 592 -12.25 -32.56 45.28
C PRO A 592 -11.66 -31.54 44.28
N VAL A 593 -10.43 -31.11 44.54
CA VAL A 593 -9.64 -30.26 43.63
C VAL A 593 -9.13 -31.11 42.45
N PRO A 594 -9.22 -30.64 41.18
CA PRO A 594 -8.55 -31.30 40.06
C PRO A 594 -7.04 -31.12 40.23
N THR A 595 -6.32 -32.23 40.31
CA THR A 595 -4.86 -32.29 40.39
C THR A 595 -4.22 -31.74 39.11
N THR A 596 -3.82 -30.46 39.10
CA THR A 596 -2.60 -29.94 38.43
C THR A 596 -2.42 -28.43 38.66
N THR A 597 -2.17 -27.98 39.89
CA THR A 597 -1.34 -26.76 40.13
C THR A 597 -0.79 -26.80 41.57
N ASN A 598 0.52 -26.68 41.73
CA ASN A 598 1.17 -26.55 43.04
C ASN A 598 0.76 -25.23 43.71
N VAL A 599 -0.21 -25.28 44.63
CA VAL A 599 -0.55 -24.15 45.50
C VAL A 599 0.13 -24.36 46.85
N LEU A 600 1.25 -23.66 47.07
CA LEU A 600 1.86 -23.50 48.39
C LEU A 600 0.92 -22.66 49.27
N PHE A 601 0.35 -23.27 50.30
CA PHE A 601 -0.41 -22.57 51.35
C PHE A 601 0.54 -21.96 52.37
N VAL A 602 0.60 -20.63 52.42
CA VAL A 602 1.21 -19.85 53.52
C VAL A 602 0.10 -19.54 54.53
N PRO A 603 0.32 -19.63 55.86
CA PRO A 603 -0.75 -19.41 56.84
C PRO A 603 -1.22 -17.95 56.83
N PHE A 604 -2.48 -17.72 56.46
CA PHE A 604 -3.15 -16.41 56.49
C PHE A 604 -3.54 -16.05 57.93
N VAL A 605 -3.32 -14.80 58.33
CA VAL A 605 -3.97 -14.20 59.51
C VAL A 605 -5.00 -13.19 59.01
N LEU A 606 -6.22 -13.67 58.73
CA LEU A 606 -7.41 -12.85 58.48
C LEU A 606 -8.22 -12.80 59.78
N PHE A 607 -8.61 -11.60 60.23
CA PHE A 607 -9.41 -11.43 61.45
C PHE A 607 -10.87 -11.15 61.07
N VAL A 608 -11.79 -11.91 61.65
CA VAL A 608 -13.23 -11.67 61.61
C VAL A 608 -13.62 -11.00 62.93
N LEU A 609 -14.12 -9.77 62.88
CA LEU A 609 -14.69 -9.08 64.05
C LEU A 609 -16.22 -8.99 63.88
N PRO A 610 -17.01 -9.22 64.94
CA PRO A 610 -18.46 -9.15 64.83
C PRO A 610 -18.93 -7.72 64.54
N LEU A 611 -19.87 -7.57 63.60
CA LEU A 611 -20.57 -6.30 63.37
C LEU A 611 -21.27 -5.85 64.67
N PRO A 612 -21.12 -4.58 65.09
CA PRO A 612 -21.88 -4.07 66.23
C PRO A 612 -23.38 -4.06 65.89
N ARG A 613 -24.20 -4.66 66.78
CA ARG A 613 -25.67 -4.59 66.67
C ARG A 613 -26.13 -3.13 66.77
N GLU A 614 -26.98 -2.72 65.82
CA GLU A 614 -27.55 -1.39 65.71
C GLU A 614 -28.16 -0.87 67.03
N ARG A 615 -28.00 0.43 67.27
CA ARG A 615 -28.86 1.23 68.14
C ARG A 615 -29.42 2.40 67.35
#